data_AF-A0A1G6NPS4-F1
#
_entry.id   AF-A0A1G6NPS4-F1
#
_cell.length_a   1.000
_cell.length_b   1.000
_cell.length_c   1.000
_cell.angle_alpha   90.00
_cell.angle_beta   90.00
_cell.angle_gamma   90.00
#
_symmetry.space_group_name_H-M   'P 1'
#
loop_
_entity.id
_entity.type
_entity.pdbx_description
1 polymer ?
#
loop_
_entity_poly.entity_id
_entity_poly.type
_entity_poly.pdbx_seq_one_letter_code
_entity_poly.pdbx_strand_id
1 'polypeptide(L)'
;MARSTFPRDRFDDLPDPAGRVGAHRAENPRLRGWIIFLWAAIATLVLIIAGIFATLVVSGRISLGPDAETAPNPTVEATTPAVVDTSYSVVVLNGTADEGLAGTLRDRIVAAGWPGDAVETGDSDSTDFAQTTVFYLRDTDEAAAEGLAQTIGGASVAQSDFLQPTDDPNTPDDESDVKRLIVVIGLDRAAGQTSETPAS
;
A
#
# COMPACT_ATOMS: atom_id res chain seq x y z
N MET A 1 -26.02 -95.94 37.53
CA MET A 1 -27.23 -95.10 37.42
C MET A 1 -27.70 -95.15 35.97
N ALA A 2 -28.92 -95.64 35.71
CA ALA A 2 -29.46 -95.69 34.36
C ALA A 2 -29.83 -94.27 33.89
N ARG A 3 -29.34 -93.85 32.72
CA ARG A 3 -29.77 -92.61 32.06
C ARG A 3 -31.09 -92.90 31.33
N SER A 4 -32.15 -92.21 31.71
CA SER A 4 -33.41 -92.25 30.96
C SER A 4 -33.22 -91.53 29.62
N THR A 5 -33.32 -92.25 28.51
CA THR A 5 -33.41 -91.65 27.17
C THR A 5 -34.87 -91.32 26.91
N PHE A 6 -35.18 -90.04 26.78
CA PHE A 6 -36.53 -89.57 26.42
C PHE A 6 -36.70 -89.55 24.90
N PRO A 7 -37.92 -89.81 24.37
CA PRO A 7 -38.21 -89.65 22.95
C PRO A 7 -38.08 -88.19 22.53
N ARG A 8 -37.55 -87.93 21.33
CA ARG A 8 -37.48 -86.57 20.76
C ARG A 8 -38.90 -86.04 20.56
N ASP A 9 -39.18 -84.84 21.08
CA ASP A 9 -40.44 -84.13 20.82
C ASP A 9 -40.22 -82.99 19.83
N ARG A 10 -41.30 -82.53 19.22
CA ARG A 10 -41.37 -81.44 18.23
C ARG A 10 -40.76 -80.10 18.68
N PHE A 11 -40.42 -79.95 19.96
CA PHE A 11 -39.75 -78.78 20.51
C PHE A 11 -38.22 -78.89 20.49
N ASP A 12 -37.69 -80.10 20.26
CA ASP A 12 -36.25 -80.35 20.08
C ASP A 12 -35.79 -80.07 18.64
N ASP A 13 -36.71 -80.07 17.68
CA ASP A 13 -36.46 -79.69 16.29
C ASP A 13 -36.59 -78.17 16.12
N LEU A 14 -35.61 -77.44 16.63
CA LEU A 14 -35.45 -76.03 16.30
C LEU A 14 -34.88 -75.91 14.88
N PRO A 15 -35.51 -75.12 13.99
CA PRO A 15 -34.91 -74.82 12.69
C PRO A 15 -33.53 -74.18 12.90
N ASP A 16 -32.59 -74.48 12.00
CA ASP A 16 -31.20 -73.99 12.06
C ASP A 16 -31.18 -72.51 12.50
N PRO A 17 -30.35 -72.13 13.49
CA PRO A 17 -30.36 -70.77 13.99
C PRO A 17 -30.07 -69.83 12.83
N ALA A 18 -31.11 -69.15 12.34
CA ALA A 18 -30.97 -68.06 11.38
C ALA A 18 -29.96 -67.10 12.01
N GLY A 19 -28.78 -67.03 11.38
CA GLY A 19 -27.53 -66.65 12.03
C GLY A 19 -27.69 -65.45 12.94
N ARG A 20 -27.20 -65.58 14.18
CA ARG A 20 -27.03 -64.54 15.21
C ARG A 20 -27.29 -63.11 14.70
N VAL A 21 -28.55 -62.69 14.67
CA VAL A 21 -28.92 -61.32 14.27
C VAL A 21 -28.72 -60.42 15.49
N GLY A 22 -27.47 -60.04 15.73
CA GLY A 22 -27.19 -58.91 16.59
C GLY A 22 -27.85 -57.67 16.00
N ALA A 23 -28.37 -56.77 16.84
CA ALA A 23 -28.68 -55.40 16.44
C ALA A 23 -27.35 -54.70 16.11
N HIS A 24 -26.75 -55.06 14.98
CA HIS A 24 -25.55 -54.44 14.45
C HIS A 24 -25.96 -53.03 14.03
N ARG A 25 -25.87 -52.10 14.98
CA ARG A 25 -25.80 -50.68 14.67
C ARG A 25 -24.58 -50.55 13.78
N ALA A 26 -24.79 -50.39 12.48
CA ALA A 26 -23.69 -50.09 11.57
C ALA A 26 -22.99 -48.85 12.11
N GLU A 27 -21.73 -49.03 12.50
CA GLU A 27 -20.85 -47.92 12.78
C GLU A 27 -20.75 -47.08 11.51
N ASN A 28 -21.44 -45.94 11.51
CA ASN A 28 -21.45 -45.07 10.34
C ASN A 28 -20.02 -44.53 10.19
N PRO A 29 -19.27 -44.87 9.13
CA PRO A 29 -17.88 -44.47 9.04
C PRO A 29 -17.83 -42.95 8.91
N ARG A 30 -17.40 -42.28 9.99
CA ARG A 30 -17.32 -40.81 10.12
C ARG A 30 -16.32 -40.17 9.13
N LEU A 31 -15.67 -41.00 8.32
CA LEU A 31 -14.64 -40.67 7.32
C LEU A 31 -15.16 -39.77 6.19
N ARG A 32 -16.46 -39.77 5.89
CA ARG A 32 -17.03 -38.96 4.79
C ARG A 32 -17.15 -37.46 5.13
N GLY A 33 -17.29 -37.10 6.40
CA GLY A 33 -17.47 -35.69 6.79
C GLY A 33 -16.21 -34.85 6.56
N TRP A 34 -15.03 -35.42 6.83
CA TRP A 34 -13.77 -34.70 6.66
C TRP A 34 -13.39 -34.49 5.19
N ILE A 35 -13.75 -35.44 4.31
CA ILE A 35 -13.57 -35.29 2.86
C ILE A 35 -14.41 -34.14 2.32
N ILE A 36 -15.68 -34.03 2.76
CA ILE A 36 -16.57 -32.93 2.37
C ILE A 36 -16.02 -31.59 2.88
N PHE A 37 -15.53 -31.55 4.12
CA PHE A 37 -14.87 -30.36 4.68
C PHE A 37 -13.62 -29.96 3.89
N LEU A 38 -12.77 -30.93 3.52
CA LEU A 38 -11.57 -30.68 2.73
C LEU A 38 -11.92 -30.15 1.34
N TRP A 39 -12.95 -30.71 0.70
CA TRP A 39 -13.47 -30.19 -0.57
C TRP A 39 -14.05 -28.77 -0.43
N ALA A 40 -14.78 -28.48 0.66
CA ALA A 40 -15.29 -27.14 0.92
C ALA A 40 -14.16 -26.13 1.19
N ALA A 41 -13.12 -26.52 1.91
CA ALA A 41 -11.95 -25.69 2.16
C ALA A 41 -11.19 -25.38 0.86
N ILE A 42 -10.99 -26.37 -0.01
CA ILE A 42 -10.39 -26.18 -1.33
C ILE A 42 -11.24 -25.26 -2.19
N ALA A 43 -12.55 -25.47 -2.26
CA ALA A 43 -13.45 -24.62 -3.03
C ALA A 43 -13.42 -23.16 -2.55
N THR A 44 -13.36 -22.96 -1.24
CA THR A 44 -13.26 -21.61 -0.65
C THR A 44 -11.92 -20.96 -1.00
N LEU A 45 -10.81 -21.69 -0.91
CA LEU A 45 -9.49 -21.19 -1.31
C LEU A 45 -9.47 -20.78 -2.78
N VAL A 46 -10.06 -21.57 -3.66
CA VAL A 46 -10.17 -21.26 -5.10
C VAL A 46 -10.98 -19.98 -5.32
N LEU A 47 -12.11 -19.81 -4.62
CA LEU A 47 -12.92 -18.59 -4.72
C LEU A 47 -12.18 -17.35 -4.21
N ILE A 48 -11.40 -17.48 -3.13
CA ILE A 48 -10.57 -16.39 -2.60
C ILE A 48 -9.52 -15.99 -3.63
N ILE A 49 -8.78 -16.96 -4.19
CA ILE A 49 -7.75 -16.70 -5.20
C ILE A 49 -8.38 -16.06 -6.44
N ALA A 50 -9.52 -16.57 -6.92
CA ALA A 50 -10.23 -16.00 -8.05
C ALA A 50 -10.72 -14.57 -7.77
N GLY A 51 -11.20 -14.29 -6.55
CA GLY A 51 -11.63 -12.96 -6.13
C GLY A 51 -10.48 -11.97 -6.09
N ILE A 52 -9.35 -12.35 -5.49
CA ILE A 52 -8.12 -11.55 -5.46
C ILE A 52 -7.62 -11.30 -6.88
N PHE A 53 -7.62 -12.33 -7.73
CA PHE A 53 -7.19 -12.18 -9.11
C PHE A 53 -8.11 -11.25 -9.89
N ALA A 54 -9.44 -11.36 -9.72
CA ALA A 54 -10.41 -10.47 -10.35
C ALA A 54 -10.23 -9.01 -9.89
N THR A 55 -10.03 -8.75 -8.59
CA THR A 55 -9.80 -7.39 -8.09
C THR A 55 -8.49 -6.81 -8.60
N LEU A 56 -7.42 -7.61 -8.68
CA LEU A 56 -6.15 -7.17 -9.24
C LEU A 56 -6.24 -6.86 -10.75
N VAL A 57 -7.02 -7.61 -11.52
CA VAL A 57 -7.29 -7.32 -12.94
C VAL A 57 -8.11 -6.04 -13.09
N VAL A 58 -9.18 -5.87 -12.29
CA VAL A 58 -10.03 -4.66 -12.33
C VAL A 58 -9.25 -3.42 -11.90
N SER A 59 -8.35 -3.56 -10.92
CA SER A 59 -7.49 -2.48 -10.44
C SER A 59 -6.30 -2.18 -11.37
N GLY A 60 -6.21 -2.83 -12.53
CA GLY A 60 -5.17 -2.60 -13.53
C GLY A 60 -3.77 -3.09 -13.14
N ARG A 61 -3.66 -3.94 -12.11
CA ARG A 61 -2.37 -4.46 -11.60
C ARG A 61 -1.88 -5.69 -12.36
N ILE A 62 -2.75 -6.36 -13.12
CA ILE A 62 -2.43 -7.48 -14.01
C ILE A 62 -3.19 -7.31 -15.32
N SER A 63 -2.46 -7.22 -16.43
CA SER A 63 -3.02 -7.15 -17.79
C SER A 63 -3.05 -8.54 -18.41
N LEU A 64 -4.19 -8.94 -18.98
CA LEU A 64 -4.42 -10.25 -19.63
C LEU A 64 -4.60 -10.14 -21.16
N GLY A 65 -4.34 -8.97 -21.74
CA GLY A 65 -4.38 -8.73 -23.19
C GLY A 65 -2.98 -8.75 -23.80
N PRO A 66 -2.84 -8.86 -25.15
CA PRO A 66 -1.59 -8.53 -25.80
C PRO A 66 -1.27 -7.07 -25.47
N ASP A 67 -0.06 -6.82 -24.95
CA ASP A 67 0.50 -5.48 -24.79
C ASP A 67 0.52 -4.80 -26.16
N ALA A 68 -0.57 -4.11 -26.49
CA ALA A 68 -0.44 -2.89 -27.24
C ALA A 68 0.20 -1.93 -26.25
N GLU A 69 1.53 -1.87 -26.31
CA GLU A 69 2.39 -0.88 -25.70
C GLU A 69 1.84 0.49 -26.10
N THR A 70 0.82 0.93 -25.39
CA THR A 70 0.38 2.30 -25.38
C THR A 70 1.47 2.96 -24.58
N ALA A 71 2.51 3.40 -25.30
CA ALA A 71 3.46 4.37 -24.79
C ALA A 71 2.65 5.38 -23.99
N PRO A 72 3.04 5.72 -22.75
CA PRO A 72 2.28 6.64 -21.93
C PRO A 72 2.07 7.89 -22.78
N ASN A 73 0.84 8.08 -23.26
CA ASN A 73 0.47 9.36 -23.82
C ASN A 73 0.59 10.28 -22.61
N PRO A 74 1.53 11.25 -22.59
CA PRO A 74 1.67 12.10 -21.42
C PRO A 74 0.30 12.73 -21.21
N THR A 75 -0.37 12.35 -20.12
CA THR A 75 -1.43 13.16 -19.58
C THR A 75 -0.71 14.43 -19.22
N VAL A 76 -0.82 15.43 -20.09
CA VAL A 76 -0.40 16.79 -19.79
C VAL A 76 -1.39 17.22 -18.72
N GLU A 77 -1.07 16.95 -17.45
CA GLU A 77 -1.71 17.64 -16.33
C GLU A 77 -1.64 19.12 -16.68
N ALA A 78 -2.79 19.81 -16.55
CA ALA A 78 -2.86 21.23 -16.82
C ALA A 78 -1.79 21.92 -15.98
N THR A 79 -0.69 22.31 -16.61
CA THR A 79 0.47 22.82 -15.89
C THR A 79 0.09 24.23 -15.45
N THR A 80 -0.21 24.38 -14.16
CA THR A 80 -0.34 25.70 -13.55
C THR A 80 0.92 26.50 -13.87
N PRO A 81 0.81 27.74 -14.37
CA PRO A 81 1.98 28.51 -14.75
C PRO A 81 2.89 28.70 -13.53
N ALA A 82 4.14 28.28 -13.65
CA ALA A 82 5.13 28.43 -12.60
C ALA A 82 5.51 29.90 -12.41
N VAL A 83 5.43 30.37 -11.16
CA VAL A 83 5.80 31.72 -10.76
C VAL A 83 6.81 31.62 -9.63
N VAL A 84 7.99 32.21 -9.83
CA VAL A 84 8.99 32.32 -8.77
C VAL A 84 8.58 33.45 -7.83
N ASP A 85 8.03 33.10 -6.67
CA ASP A 85 7.69 34.04 -5.60
C ASP A 85 8.60 33.81 -4.37
N THR A 86 9.56 34.71 -4.19
CA THR A 86 10.55 34.65 -3.10
C THR A 86 10.01 35.18 -1.76
N SER A 87 8.74 35.60 -1.71
CA SER A 87 8.08 35.98 -0.45
C SER A 87 7.64 34.79 0.40
N TYR A 88 7.63 33.57 -0.15
CA TYR A 88 7.31 32.35 0.56
C TYR A 88 8.48 31.87 1.41
N SER A 89 8.19 31.47 2.66
CA SER A 89 9.13 30.67 3.46
C SER A 89 9.22 29.26 2.91
N VAL A 90 10.42 28.69 2.86
CA VAL A 90 10.67 27.36 2.30
C VAL A 90 11.29 26.47 3.37
N VAL A 91 10.70 25.31 3.60
CA VAL A 91 11.26 24.28 4.48
C VAL A 91 11.70 23.10 3.62
N VAL A 92 12.99 22.78 3.63
CA VAL A 92 13.57 21.67 2.88
C VAL A 92 13.83 20.50 3.82
N LEU A 93 13.11 19.39 3.61
CA LEU A 93 13.17 18.18 4.43
C LEU A 93 13.87 17.06 3.66
N ASN A 94 14.90 16.47 4.27
CA ASN A 94 15.60 15.33 3.71
C ASN A 94 14.85 14.02 4.00
N GLY A 95 14.17 13.47 3.01
CA GLY A 95 13.53 12.15 3.07
C GLY A 95 14.43 11.02 2.57
N THR A 96 15.75 11.12 2.72
CA THR A 96 16.70 10.12 2.22
C THR A 96 17.75 9.76 3.28
N ALA A 97 18.55 8.72 3.01
CA ALA A 97 19.67 8.36 3.87
C ALA A 97 20.94 9.21 3.61
N ASP A 98 20.94 10.03 2.55
CA ASP A 98 22.11 10.82 2.16
C ASP A 98 22.12 12.15 2.91
N GLU A 99 23.15 12.36 3.74
CA GLU A 99 23.30 13.60 4.48
C GLU A 99 23.67 14.78 3.57
N GLY A 100 23.20 15.98 3.90
CA GLY A 100 23.59 17.23 3.22
C GLY A 100 22.81 17.57 1.95
N LEU A 101 21.90 16.70 1.48
CA LEU A 101 21.03 17.01 0.33
C LEU A 101 20.17 18.25 0.57
N ALA A 102 19.56 18.37 1.76
CA ALA A 102 18.77 19.54 2.13
C ALA A 102 19.60 20.84 2.11
N GLY A 103 20.86 20.77 2.54
CA GLY A 103 21.80 21.91 2.48
C GLY A 103 22.08 22.34 1.03
N THR A 104 22.35 21.38 0.14
CA THR A 104 22.61 21.66 -1.28
C THR A 104 21.39 22.28 -1.98
N LEU A 105 20.19 21.77 -1.67
CA LEU A 105 18.94 22.34 -2.16
C LEU A 105 18.69 23.75 -1.63
N ARG A 106 18.94 23.98 -0.33
CA ARG A 106 18.88 25.32 0.25
C ARG A 106 19.80 26.29 -0.47
N ASP A 107 21.06 25.93 -0.70
CA ASP A 107 22.02 26.79 -1.39
C ASP A 107 21.54 27.14 -2.81
N ARG A 108 20.92 26.18 -3.51
CA ARG A 108 20.31 26.39 -4.83
C ARG A 108 19.13 27.36 -4.76
N ILE A 109 18.26 27.22 -3.77
CA ILE A 109 17.09 28.09 -3.57
C ILE A 109 17.56 29.52 -3.22
N VAL A 110 18.55 29.67 -2.35
CA VAL A 110 19.14 30.98 -2.01
C VAL A 110 19.83 31.60 -3.24
N ALA A 111 20.56 30.81 -4.03
CA ALA A 111 21.17 31.27 -5.27
C ALA A 111 20.13 31.74 -6.32
N ALA A 112 18.90 31.23 -6.22
CA ALA A 112 17.77 31.65 -7.06
C ALA A 112 17.07 32.93 -6.55
N GLY A 113 17.49 33.48 -5.41
CA GLY A 113 17.05 34.79 -4.92
C GLY A 113 16.18 34.78 -3.66
N TRP A 114 15.97 33.62 -3.04
CA TRP A 114 15.28 33.55 -1.76
C TRP A 114 16.16 34.09 -0.61
N PRO A 115 15.57 34.74 0.40
CA PRO A 115 16.27 35.11 1.61
C PRO A 115 16.80 33.86 2.34
N GLY A 116 18.06 33.88 2.77
CA GLY A 116 18.68 32.71 3.42
C GLY A 116 18.10 32.35 4.80
N ASP A 117 17.41 33.30 5.43
CA ASP A 117 16.64 33.17 6.68
C ASP A 117 15.19 32.70 6.43
N ALA A 118 14.70 32.82 5.20
CA ALA A 118 13.41 32.27 4.78
C ALA A 118 13.50 30.80 4.30
N VAL A 119 14.71 30.24 4.22
CA VAL A 119 14.95 28.85 3.79
C VAL A 119 15.52 28.03 4.95
N GLU A 120 14.68 27.18 5.51
CA GLU A 120 15.02 26.26 6.58
C GLU A 120 15.31 24.86 6.04
N THR A 121 16.17 24.11 6.73
CA THR A 121 16.50 22.73 6.38
C THR A 121 16.29 21.83 7.58
N GLY A 122 15.79 20.62 7.34
CA GLY A 122 15.66 19.59 8.36
C GLY A 122 15.69 18.19 7.74
N ASP A 123 15.64 17.19 8.61
CA ASP A 123 15.43 15.80 8.22
C ASP A 123 13.93 15.48 8.27
N SER A 124 13.48 14.66 7.34
CA SER A 124 12.12 14.13 7.34
C SER A 124 12.03 12.93 8.29
N ASP A 125 10.91 12.81 9.01
CA ASP A 125 10.64 11.64 9.85
C ASP A 125 10.39 10.36 9.04
N SER A 126 10.16 10.49 7.72
CA SER A 126 10.00 9.38 6.79
C SER A 126 10.91 9.51 5.56
N THR A 127 11.37 8.36 5.06
CA THR A 127 12.31 8.25 3.93
C THR A 127 11.78 7.40 2.77
N ASP A 128 10.47 7.14 2.74
CA ASP A 128 9.80 6.32 1.73
C ASP A 128 9.28 7.13 0.52
N PHE A 129 9.65 8.40 0.44
CA PHE A 129 9.29 9.28 -0.66
C PHE A 129 10.04 8.88 -1.93
N ALA A 130 9.34 8.26 -2.89
CA ALA A 130 9.94 7.87 -4.16
C ALA A 130 10.37 9.09 -5.00
N GLN A 131 9.60 10.19 -4.92
CA GLN A 131 9.81 11.41 -5.70
C GLN A 131 9.93 12.63 -4.79
N THR A 132 10.81 13.56 -5.15
CA THR A 132 10.89 14.84 -4.48
C THR A 132 9.62 15.63 -4.75
N THR A 133 8.96 16.08 -3.68
CA THR A 133 7.64 16.72 -3.76
C THR A 133 7.63 18.05 -3.02
N VAL A 134 7.05 19.08 -3.65
CA VAL A 134 6.78 20.39 -3.06
C VAL A 134 5.32 20.44 -2.61
N PHE A 135 5.11 20.58 -1.31
CA PHE A 135 3.82 20.69 -0.68
C PHE A 135 3.43 22.15 -0.44
N TYR A 136 2.17 22.47 -0.76
CA TYR A 136 1.56 23.78 -0.58
C TYR A 136 0.17 23.63 0.05
N LEU A 137 -0.30 24.68 0.73
CA LEU A 137 -1.56 24.62 1.48
C LEU A 137 -2.78 25.00 0.61
N ARG A 138 -2.73 26.15 -0.07
CA ARG A 138 -3.90 26.71 -0.79
C ARG A 138 -3.73 26.60 -2.29
N ASP A 139 -4.82 26.44 -3.04
CA ASP A 139 -4.80 26.41 -4.52
C ASP A 139 -4.10 27.64 -5.13
N THR A 140 -4.16 28.80 -4.45
CA THR A 140 -3.48 30.03 -4.85
C THR A 140 -1.95 29.94 -4.79
N ASP A 141 -1.41 29.02 -3.99
CA ASP A 141 0.02 28.83 -3.77
C ASP A 141 0.65 27.86 -4.79
N GLU A 142 -0.16 27.15 -5.57
CA GLU A 142 0.28 26.14 -6.54
C GLU A 142 1.28 26.70 -7.56
N ALA A 143 1.00 27.91 -8.08
CA ALA A 143 1.90 28.58 -9.02
C ALA A 143 3.28 28.87 -8.39
N ALA A 144 3.32 29.21 -7.10
CA ALA A 144 4.57 29.43 -6.36
C ALA A 144 5.32 28.11 -6.09
N ALA A 145 4.57 27.05 -5.76
CA ALA A 145 5.12 25.70 -5.59
C ALA A 145 5.74 25.16 -6.88
N GLU A 146 5.07 25.36 -8.03
CA GLU A 146 5.59 25.05 -9.36
C GLU A 146 6.86 25.86 -9.68
N GLY A 147 6.88 27.15 -9.34
CA GLY A 147 8.07 27.99 -9.47
C GLY A 147 9.26 27.47 -8.67
N LEU A 148 9.03 27.05 -7.43
CA LEU A 148 10.06 26.44 -6.59
C LEU A 148 10.51 25.08 -7.15
N ALA A 149 9.57 24.22 -7.57
CA ALA A 149 9.86 22.92 -8.16
C ALA A 149 10.77 23.03 -9.39
N GLN A 150 10.50 23.98 -10.28
CA GLN A 150 11.36 24.23 -11.45
C GLN A 150 12.72 24.78 -11.05
N THR A 151 12.78 25.69 -10.06
CA THR A 151 14.02 26.29 -9.55
C THR A 151 15.00 25.23 -9.04
N ILE A 152 14.48 24.22 -8.34
CA ILE A 152 15.30 23.15 -7.79
C ILE A 152 15.73 22.10 -8.83
N GLY A 153 15.33 22.26 -10.09
CA GLY A 153 15.64 21.35 -11.20
C GLY A 153 14.56 20.30 -11.48
N GLY A 154 13.33 20.55 -11.01
CA GLY A 154 12.20 19.63 -11.13
C GLY A 154 11.84 18.97 -9.79
N ALA A 155 10.54 18.89 -9.52
CA ALA A 155 9.91 18.14 -8.43
C ALA A 155 8.42 17.99 -8.75
N SER A 156 7.76 17.01 -8.11
CA SER A 156 6.30 16.94 -8.11
C SER A 156 5.73 18.05 -7.23
N VAL A 157 4.52 18.50 -7.52
CA VAL A 157 3.81 19.48 -6.71
C VAL A 157 2.53 18.83 -6.19
N ALA A 158 2.21 19.01 -4.91
CA ALA A 158 1.03 18.41 -4.30
C ALA A 158 0.45 19.30 -3.21
N GLN A 159 -0.87 19.44 -3.19
CA GLN A 159 -1.54 20.15 -2.10
C GLN A 159 -1.58 19.29 -0.85
N SER A 160 -1.18 19.85 0.30
CA SER A 160 -1.29 19.18 1.59
C SER A 160 -1.27 20.16 2.75
N ASP A 161 -2.02 19.84 3.80
CA ASP A 161 -1.97 20.47 5.11
C ASP A 161 -0.79 19.96 5.98
N PHE A 162 -0.01 19.01 5.46
CA PHE A 162 1.14 18.43 6.15
C PHE A 162 2.18 19.49 6.53
N LEU A 163 2.53 19.54 7.83
CA LEU A 163 3.47 20.50 8.43
C LEU A 163 3.17 21.97 8.11
N GLN A 164 1.91 22.28 7.75
CA GLN A 164 1.48 23.64 7.50
C GLN A 164 1.16 24.36 8.82
N PRO A 165 1.44 25.67 8.91
CA PRO A 165 1.03 26.48 10.05
C PRO A 165 -0.48 26.36 10.27
N THR A 166 -0.88 26.06 11.51
CA THR A 166 -2.28 26.08 11.93
C THR A 166 -2.49 27.26 12.85
N ASP A 167 -3.64 27.93 12.73
CA ASP A 167 -4.04 29.05 13.59
C ASP A 167 -4.13 28.59 15.06
N ASP A 168 -3.43 29.26 15.98
CA ASP A 168 -3.57 29.04 17.42
C ASP A 168 -4.63 30.00 17.97
N PRO A 169 -5.78 29.51 18.49
CA PRO A 169 -6.82 30.40 19.02
C PRO A 169 -6.40 31.19 20.26
N ASN A 170 -5.20 30.93 20.81
CA ASN A 170 -4.66 31.62 21.98
C ASN A 170 -3.73 32.79 21.63
N THR A 171 -3.40 32.99 20.36
CA THR A 171 -2.60 34.12 19.87
C THR A 171 -3.50 35.13 19.13
N PRO A 172 -3.16 36.43 19.15
CA PRO A 172 -3.94 37.43 18.41
C PRO A 172 -3.71 37.40 16.89
N ASP A 173 -2.62 36.77 16.44
CA ASP A 173 -2.18 36.74 15.05
C ASP A 173 -2.64 35.43 14.41
N ASP A 174 -3.22 35.49 13.21
CA ASP A 174 -3.59 34.28 12.46
C ASP A 174 -2.34 33.65 11.84
N GLU A 175 -1.80 32.61 12.48
CA GLU A 175 -0.60 31.93 11.97
C GLU A 175 -0.87 31.07 10.74
N SER A 176 -2.12 30.75 10.44
CA SER A 176 -2.48 29.96 9.25
C SER A 176 -2.30 30.76 7.95
N ASP A 177 -2.26 32.09 8.03
CA ASP A 177 -2.00 32.98 6.89
C ASP A 177 -0.53 33.09 6.48
N VAL A 178 0.37 32.36 7.14
CA VAL A 178 1.78 32.32 6.77
C VAL A 178 1.98 31.60 5.42
N LYS A 179 2.64 32.30 4.48
CA LYS A 179 3.05 31.75 3.19
C LYS A 179 4.24 30.80 3.36
N ARG A 180 3.98 29.49 3.25
CA ARG A 180 5.00 28.45 3.40
C ARG A 180 4.89 27.38 2.32
N LEU A 181 6.05 26.95 1.82
CA LEU A 181 6.23 25.81 0.91
C LEU A 181 7.15 24.79 1.58
N ILE A 182 6.82 23.51 1.46
CA ILE A 182 7.61 22.43 2.07
C ILE A 182 8.12 21.51 0.98
N VAL A 183 9.43 21.36 0.87
CA VAL A 183 10.07 20.47 -0.10
C VAL A 183 10.54 19.22 0.62
N VAL A 184 9.98 18.07 0.29
CA VAL A 184 10.46 16.78 0.81
C VAL A 184 11.27 16.08 -0.26
N ILE A 185 12.56 15.86 0.01
CA ILE A 185 13.50 15.21 -0.90
C ILE A 185 13.23 13.72 -0.94
N GLY A 186 12.95 13.20 -2.14
CA GLY A 186 12.74 11.79 -2.38
C GLY A 186 13.98 11.05 -2.87
N LEU A 187 13.83 9.73 -3.00
CA LEU A 187 14.86 8.81 -3.48
C LEU A 187 15.29 9.08 -4.92
N ASP A 188 14.45 9.72 -5.74
CA ASP A 188 14.78 10.16 -7.09
C ASP A 188 16.01 11.08 -7.13
N ARG A 189 16.15 11.98 -6.15
CA ARG A 189 17.28 12.92 -6.07
C ARG A 189 18.53 12.30 -5.46
N ALA A 190 18.38 11.36 -4.53
CA ALA A 190 19.47 10.54 -4.01
C ALA A 190 20.08 9.67 -5.14
N ALA A 191 19.23 8.98 -5.91
CA ALA A 191 19.64 8.17 -7.04
C ALA A 191 20.28 9.00 -8.17
N GLY A 192 19.81 10.24 -8.38
CA GLY A 192 20.38 11.19 -9.34
C GLY A 192 21.87 11.48 -9.13
N GLN A 193 22.37 11.45 -7.88
CA GLN A 193 23.80 11.61 -7.60
C GLN A 193 24.64 10.40 -8.03
N THR A 194 24.07 9.20 -8.06
CA THR A 194 24.80 7.99 -8.48
C THR A 194 24.98 7.88 -10.00
N SER A 195 24.19 8.64 -10.78
CA SER A 195 24.23 8.60 -12.24
C SER A 195 25.30 9.51 -12.87
N GLU A 196 25.97 10.35 -12.08
CA GLU A 196 27.09 11.20 -12.52
C GLU A 196 28.48 10.55 -12.33
N THR A 197 28.61 9.24 -12.56
CA THR A 197 29.96 8.67 -12.78
C THR A 197 30.34 8.95 -14.24
N PRO A 198 31.29 9.87 -14.53
CA PRO A 198 31.80 9.99 -15.88
C PRO A 198 32.59 8.72 -16.15
N ALA A 199 32.17 7.96 -17.16
CA ALA A 199 33.04 6.96 -17.77
C ALA A 199 34.30 7.71 -18.25
N SER A 200 35.42 7.48 -17.55
CA SER A 200 36.78 7.84 -17.99
C SER A 200 37.56 6.58 -18.25
#